data_AF-A0A6N8ZAU1-F1
#
_entry.id   AF-A0A6N8ZAU1-F1
#
_cell.length_a   1.000
_cell.length_b   1.000
_cell.length_c   1.000
_cell.angle_alpha   90.00
_cell.angle_beta   90.00
_cell.angle_gamma   90.00
#
_symmetry.space_group_name_H-M   'P 1'
#
loop_
_entity.id
_entity.type
_entity.pdbx_description
1 polymer ?
#
loop_
_entity_poly.entity_id
_entity_poly.type
_entity_poly.pdbx_seq_one_letter_code
_entity_poly.pdbx_strand_id
1 'polypeptide(L)'
;MRNKLTRGTEPMPDGLRAAVAQAVRTSHDYFVATQAPEGYWCGELESNATMEAEYLLFTHFMGIGDSDTWRKLANHILNVQREDGTWGQYYGAPGDLSTTVECYFALKLAGYSVNDSCLVKAREFILQKGGVPQTRVFTKIWLALFGQWSWEDVPTVPPEISLLPSWFSMNLYDFSSWARGTILPLSIVLWYRPVCPIPEEAALPELTPSAQRNHAGTVARRRTSGMAGAFHLADRALRWYNSLPWHPMRGLAIRRAAGWIVDHQEEDGSWGGIQPPWVYSLIALKLLGYGIDHTVMHKGVEGFKEFMIEENDSLRVQACVSPLAGQGPSTASQTAWALLALVSAGEWEHPSVHRGLQYLVNTQRQDGAWDEPWFTGTGFPGYGAGGRLKGSGRESSSIIQGTELSGGFMINYHLYRNYWPLMALGRFLERMVREA
;
A
#
# COMPACT_ATOMS: atom_id res chain seq x y z
N MET A 1 -12.68 47.08 26.38
CA MET A 1 -13.31 45.90 27.00
C MET A 1 -12.51 44.65 26.59
N ARG A 2 -11.64 44.15 27.48
CA ARG A 2 -10.91 42.89 27.28
C ARG A 2 -11.72 41.76 27.92
N ASN A 3 -12.20 40.81 27.12
CA ASN A 3 -12.83 39.58 27.59
C ASN A 3 -11.79 38.75 28.35
N LYS A 4 -11.95 38.64 29.67
CA LYS A 4 -11.28 37.62 30.48
C LYS A 4 -12.01 36.29 30.21
N LEU A 5 -11.38 35.40 29.45
CA LEU A 5 -11.71 33.99 29.44
C LEU A 5 -11.42 33.43 30.84
N THR A 6 -12.45 33.28 31.66
CA THR A 6 -12.41 32.49 32.88
C THR A 6 -12.22 31.03 32.46
N ARG A 7 -11.01 30.48 32.65
CA ARG A 7 -10.79 29.03 32.65
C ARG A 7 -11.63 28.45 33.79
N GLY A 8 -12.75 27.81 33.46
CA GLY A 8 -13.45 26.96 34.41
C GLY A 8 -12.56 25.77 34.75
N THR A 9 -12.05 25.72 35.98
CA THR A 9 -11.43 24.53 36.54
C THR A 9 -12.53 23.72 37.18
N GLU A 10 -13.23 22.90 36.40
CA GLU A 10 -14.05 21.83 36.97
C GLU A 10 -13.13 20.90 37.79
N PRO A 11 -13.53 20.50 39.01
CA PRO A 11 -12.77 19.52 39.79
C PRO A 11 -12.63 18.23 38.98
N MET A 12 -11.45 17.59 39.02
CA MET A 12 -11.30 16.26 38.42
C MET A 12 -12.31 15.30 39.07
N PRO A 13 -13.07 14.52 38.27
CA PRO A 13 -14.00 13.53 38.78
C PRO A 13 -13.33 12.57 39.78
N ASP A 14 -14.05 12.23 40.84
CA ASP A 14 -13.57 11.27 41.85
C ASP A 14 -13.19 9.94 41.19
N GLY A 15 -12.03 9.39 41.56
CA GLY A 15 -11.52 8.14 41.00
C GLY A 15 -10.83 8.25 39.63
N LEU A 16 -10.97 9.36 38.89
CA LEU A 16 -10.33 9.53 37.58
C LEU A 16 -8.80 9.39 37.66
N ARG A 17 -8.17 9.93 38.71
CA ARG A 17 -6.72 9.79 38.93
C ARG A 17 -6.30 8.32 39.08
N ALA A 18 -7.07 7.53 39.83
CA ALA A 18 -6.78 6.11 40.02
C ALA A 18 -7.00 5.32 38.72
N ALA A 19 -8.07 5.63 37.97
CA ALA A 19 -8.35 5.04 36.67
C ALA A 19 -7.25 5.36 35.64
N VAL A 20 -6.77 6.61 35.58
CA VAL A 20 -5.66 7.02 34.72
C VAL A 20 -4.37 6.27 35.09
N ALA A 21 -4.05 6.18 36.38
CA ALA A 21 -2.87 5.44 36.83
C ALA A 21 -2.96 3.93 36.49
N GLN A 22 -4.15 3.35 36.57
CA GLN A 22 -4.37 1.97 36.16
C GLN A 22 -4.23 1.80 34.64
N ALA A 23 -4.83 2.70 33.84
CA ALA A 23 -4.75 2.68 32.38
C ALA A 23 -3.29 2.80 31.89
N VAL A 24 -2.50 3.64 32.56
CA VAL A 24 -1.06 3.79 32.31
C VAL A 24 -0.32 2.48 32.56
N ARG A 25 -0.50 1.86 33.72
CA ARG A 25 0.15 0.57 34.04
C ARG A 25 -0.24 -0.52 33.05
N THR A 26 -1.53 -0.66 32.73
CA THR A 26 -1.98 -1.69 31.78
C THR A 26 -1.45 -1.44 30.37
N SER A 27 -1.30 -0.18 29.95
CA SER A 27 -0.72 0.15 28.64
C SER A 27 0.78 -0.13 28.59
N HIS A 28 1.50 0.17 29.68
CA HIS A 28 2.91 -0.18 29.83
C HIS A 28 3.11 -1.70 29.74
N ASP A 29 2.36 -2.47 30.54
CA ASP A 29 2.48 -3.92 30.58
C ASP A 29 2.17 -4.55 29.22
N TYR A 30 1.15 -4.04 28.51
CA TYR A 30 0.85 -4.44 27.13
C TYR A 30 2.00 -4.12 26.17
N PHE A 31 2.60 -2.92 26.27
CA PHE A 31 3.70 -2.53 25.39
C PHE A 31 4.92 -3.42 25.64
N VAL A 32 5.33 -3.64 26.89
CA VAL A 32 6.43 -4.57 27.21
C VAL A 32 6.13 -5.99 26.73
N ALA A 33 4.89 -6.48 26.92
CA ALA A 33 4.50 -7.82 26.51
C ALA A 33 4.42 -8.03 24.99
N THR A 34 4.29 -6.96 24.20
CA THR A 34 4.18 -7.02 22.72
C THR A 34 5.47 -6.68 21.99
N GLN A 35 6.57 -6.47 22.71
CA GLN A 35 7.89 -6.26 22.12
C GLN A 35 8.41 -7.57 21.50
N ALA A 36 8.93 -7.50 20.28
CA ALA A 36 9.65 -8.62 19.68
C ALA A 36 10.93 -8.93 20.47
N PRO A 37 11.42 -10.18 20.52
CA PRO A 37 12.65 -10.55 21.22
C PRO A 37 13.88 -9.71 20.82
N GLU A 38 13.91 -9.23 19.57
CA GLU A 38 14.96 -8.38 18.99
C GLU A 38 14.87 -6.91 19.43
N GLY A 39 13.77 -6.53 20.11
CA GLY A 39 13.62 -5.23 20.75
C GLY A 39 12.78 -4.20 19.99
N TYR A 40 12.19 -4.55 18.84
CA TYR A 40 11.28 -3.68 18.09
C TYR A 40 9.80 -3.99 18.39
N TRP A 41 8.91 -3.10 17.97
CA TRP A 41 7.46 -3.34 17.95
C TRP A 41 6.98 -3.29 16.51
N CYS A 42 6.22 -4.30 16.10
CA CYS A 42 5.59 -4.34 14.80
C CYS A 42 4.09 -4.58 15.01
N GLY A 43 3.28 -3.60 14.63
CA GLY A 43 1.83 -3.74 14.59
C GLY A 43 1.38 -4.16 13.20
N GLU A 44 0.20 -4.77 13.11
CA GLU A 44 -0.48 -5.04 11.85
C GLU A 44 -0.76 -3.73 11.10
N LEU A 45 -0.49 -3.72 9.79
CA LEU A 45 -0.92 -2.68 8.89
C LEU A 45 -2.20 -3.09 8.15
N GLU A 46 -3.31 -2.56 8.62
CA GLU A 46 -4.61 -2.74 7.97
C GLU A 46 -4.73 -1.87 6.71
N SER A 47 -5.43 -2.39 5.70
CA SER A 47 -5.81 -1.63 4.49
C SER A 47 -7.27 -1.87 4.11
N ASN A 48 -7.53 -2.69 3.10
CA ASN A 48 -8.85 -3.17 2.75
C ASN A 48 -8.77 -4.54 2.08
N ALA A 49 -9.93 -5.19 1.96
CA ALA A 49 -10.07 -6.57 1.51
C ALA A 49 -9.63 -6.86 0.05
N THR A 50 -9.19 -5.84 -0.71
CA THR A 50 -8.58 -6.08 -2.02
C THR A 50 -7.26 -6.82 -1.90
N MET A 51 -6.51 -6.68 -0.80
CA MET A 51 -5.24 -7.38 -0.64
C MET A 51 -5.43 -8.90 -0.61
N GLU A 52 -6.41 -9.38 0.15
CA GLU A 52 -6.77 -10.80 0.22
C GLU A 52 -7.42 -11.28 -1.07
N ALA A 53 -8.32 -10.49 -1.64
CA ALA A 53 -9.00 -10.84 -2.88
C ALA A 53 -8.00 -11.00 -4.03
N GLU A 54 -7.15 -10.00 -4.25
CA GLU A 54 -6.12 -10.03 -5.29
C GLU A 54 -5.06 -11.10 -5.02
N TYR A 55 -4.72 -11.40 -3.77
CA TYR A 55 -3.81 -12.50 -3.45
C TYR A 55 -4.42 -13.87 -3.77
N LEU A 56 -5.71 -14.08 -3.50
CA LEU A 56 -6.43 -15.29 -3.92
C LEU A 56 -6.40 -15.44 -5.45
N LEU A 57 -6.75 -14.36 -6.17
CA LEU A 57 -6.67 -14.33 -7.64
C LEU A 57 -5.24 -14.60 -8.14
N PHE A 58 -4.25 -13.96 -7.53
CA PHE A 58 -2.83 -14.14 -7.84
C PHE A 58 -2.41 -15.60 -7.73
N THR A 59 -2.71 -16.27 -6.62
CA THR A 59 -2.32 -17.68 -6.41
C THR A 59 -2.98 -18.62 -7.42
N HIS A 60 -4.23 -18.35 -7.82
CA HIS A 60 -4.89 -19.05 -8.93
C HIS A 60 -4.14 -18.86 -10.25
N PHE A 61 -3.86 -17.60 -10.62
CA PHE A 61 -3.13 -17.27 -11.85
C PHE A 61 -1.74 -17.92 -11.89
N MET A 62 -1.06 -17.95 -10.75
CA MET A 62 0.26 -18.54 -10.60
C MET A 62 0.24 -20.07 -10.58
N GLY A 63 -0.92 -20.70 -10.33
CA GLY A 63 -1.04 -22.15 -10.22
C GLY A 63 -0.46 -22.69 -8.90
N ILE A 64 -0.48 -21.86 -7.86
CA ILE A 64 0.05 -22.14 -6.52
C ILE A 64 -1.04 -22.01 -5.44
N GLY A 65 -2.31 -21.92 -5.85
CA GLY A 65 -3.44 -21.85 -4.94
C GLY A 65 -3.57 -23.11 -4.09
N ASP A 66 -3.85 -22.91 -2.81
CA ASP A 66 -4.12 -23.97 -1.83
C ASP A 66 -5.51 -23.77 -1.22
N SER A 67 -6.25 -24.86 -1.06
CA SER A 67 -7.63 -24.83 -0.57
C SER A 67 -7.75 -24.32 0.87
N ASP A 68 -6.78 -24.61 1.74
CA ASP A 68 -6.81 -24.14 3.13
C ASP A 68 -6.57 -22.62 3.20
N THR A 69 -5.57 -22.16 2.45
CA THR A 69 -5.24 -20.74 2.28
C THR A 69 -6.44 -19.97 1.72
N TRP A 70 -7.07 -20.46 0.67
CA TRP A 70 -8.23 -19.80 0.05
C TRP A 70 -9.43 -19.72 1.00
N ARG A 71 -9.67 -20.78 1.77
CA ARG A 71 -10.72 -20.82 2.78
C ARG A 71 -10.48 -19.77 3.87
N LYS A 72 -9.24 -19.64 4.38
CA LYS A 72 -8.87 -18.63 5.38
C LYS A 72 -8.93 -17.19 4.83
N LEU A 73 -8.55 -16.97 3.58
CA LEU A 73 -8.71 -15.67 2.90
C LEU A 73 -10.19 -15.33 2.72
N ALA A 74 -11.00 -16.27 2.25
CA ALA A 74 -12.44 -16.09 2.09
C ALA A 74 -13.14 -15.79 3.42
N ASN A 75 -12.76 -16.49 4.49
CA ASN A 75 -13.22 -16.20 5.84
C ASN A 75 -12.87 -14.77 6.27
N HIS A 76 -11.65 -14.30 6.00
CA HIS A 76 -11.29 -12.91 6.29
C HIS A 76 -12.15 -11.92 5.50
N ILE A 77 -12.26 -12.12 4.18
CA ILE A 77 -13.07 -11.27 3.30
C ILE A 77 -14.52 -11.19 3.83
N LEU A 78 -15.11 -12.31 4.25
CA LEU A 78 -16.46 -12.32 4.82
C LEU A 78 -16.54 -11.64 6.20
N ASN A 79 -15.54 -11.81 7.06
CA ASN A 79 -15.51 -11.17 8.39
C ASN A 79 -15.51 -9.64 8.32
N VAL A 80 -14.91 -9.08 7.27
CA VAL A 80 -14.87 -7.62 7.03
C VAL A 80 -15.96 -7.13 6.08
N GLN A 81 -16.89 -8.01 5.67
CA GLN A 81 -18.07 -7.61 4.91
C GLN A 81 -19.01 -6.78 5.78
N ARG A 82 -19.50 -5.66 5.23
CA ARG A 82 -20.49 -4.81 5.90
C ARG A 82 -21.87 -5.47 5.92
N GLU A 83 -22.74 -5.06 6.83
CA GLU A 83 -24.12 -5.58 6.93
C GLU A 83 -24.95 -5.42 5.65
N ASP A 84 -24.66 -4.38 4.88
CA ASP A 84 -25.25 -4.09 3.56
C ASP A 84 -24.69 -4.96 2.42
N GLY A 85 -23.76 -5.86 2.72
CA GLY A 85 -23.13 -6.79 1.77
C GLY A 85 -21.95 -6.20 0.99
N THR A 86 -21.50 -4.98 1.33
CA THR A 86 -20.43 -4.30 0.60
C THR A 86 -19.09 -4.35 1.32
N TRP A 87 -18.03 -3.96 0.61
CA TRP A 87 -16.70 -3.72 1.19
C TRP A 87 -16.25 -2.29 0.91
N GLY A 88 -15.59 -1.67 1.88
CA GLY A 88 -15.11 -0.29 1.82
C GLY A 88 -13.59 -0.17 1.72
N GLN A 89 -13.10 1.05 1.50
CA GLN A 89 -11.66 1.33 1.34
C GLN A 89 -10.90 1.51 2.66
N TYR A 90 -11.62 1.75 3.77
CA TYR A 90 -11.07 1.94 5.12
C TYR A 90 -12.14 1.59 6.17
N TYR A 91 -11.75 1.49 7.45
CA TYR A 91 -12.68 1.18 8.55
C TYR A 91 -13.86 2.16 8.60
N GLY A 92 -15.08 1.63 8.51
CA GLY A 92 -16.31 2.42 8.51
C GLY A 92 -16.63 3.13 7.19
N ALA A 93 -15.79 3.04 6.16
CA ALA A 93 -16.07 3.61 4.84
C ALA A 93 -17.38 3.05 4.24
N PRO A 94 -18.13 3.85 3.47
CA PRO A 94 -19.24 3.30 2.68
C PRO A 94 -18.71 2.26 1.66
N GLY A 95 -19.61 1.40 1.17
CA GLY A 95 -19.28 0.43 0.14
C GLY A 95 -18.62 1.08 -1.08
N ASP A 96 -17.49 0.51 -1.51
CA ASP A 96 -16.77 0.87 -2.72
C ASP A 96 -17.03 -0.16 -3.82
N LEU A 97 -17.26 0.32 -5.04
CA LEU A 97 -17.58 -0.55 -6.18
C LEU A 97 -16.42 -1.48 -6.53
N SER A 98 -15.18 -0.97 -6.58
CA SER A 98 -14.04 -1.76 -7.05
C SER A 98 -13.66 -2.83 -6.03
N THR A 99 -13.57 -2.46 -4.74
CA THR A 99 -13.36 -3.43 -3.65
C THR A 99 -14.45 -4.49 -3.63
N THR A 100 -15.72 -4.09 -3.73
CA THR A 100 -16.83 -5.05 -3.68
C THR A 100 -16.80 -6.02 -4.86
N VAL A 101 -16.43 -5.58 -6.07
CA VAL A 101 -16.28 -6.46 -7.24
C VAL A 101 -15.12 -7.45 -7.06
N GLU A 102 -13.97 -7.00 -6.55
CA GLU A 102 -12.80 -7.86 -6.34
C GLU A 102 -13.08 -8.91 -5.25
N CYS A 103 -13.65 -8.51 -4.10
CA CYS A 103 -14.07 -9.45 -3.05
C CYS A 103 -15.12 -10.44 -3.55
N TYR A 104 -16.13 -9.97 -4.29
CA TYR A 104 -17.16 -10.82 -4.88
C TYR A 104 -16.54 -11.90 -5.78
N PHE A 105 -15.61 -11.51 -6.65
CA PHE A 105 -14.97 -12.42 -7.57
C PHE A 105 -14.07 -13.44 -6.83
N ALA A 106 -13.28 -12.98 -5.86
CA ALA A 106 -12.45 -13.88 -5.06
C ALA A 106 -13.28 -14.92 -4.30
N LEU A 107 -14.42 -14.53 -3.72
CA LEU A 107 -15.33 -15.46 -3.04
C LEU A 107 -15.95 -16.47 -4.03
N LYS A 108 -16.38 -16.03 -5.21
CA LYS A 108 -16.87 -16.97 -6.25
C LYS A 108 -15.79 -17.95 -6.69
N LEU A 109 -14.55 -17.49 -6.86
CA LEU A 109 -13.42 -18.35 -7.19
C LEU A 109 -13.08 -19.34 -6.06
N ALA A 110 -13.29 -18.94 -4.80
CA ALA A 110 -13.19 -19.80 -3.62
C ALA A 110 -14.35 -20.80 -3.46
N GLY A 111 -15.34 -20.78 -4.36
CA GLY A 111 -16.45 -21.76 -4.39
C GLY A 111 -17.78 -21.26 -3.81
N TYR A 112 -17.91 -19.98 -3.46
CA TYR A 112 -19.18 -19.42 -2.99
C TYR A 112 -20.19 -19.29 -4.14
N SER A 113 -21.45 -19.59 -3.83
CA SER A 113 -22.54 -19.59 -4.79
C SER A 113 -23.07 -18.18 -5.00
N VAL A 114 -23.44 -17.88 -6.24
CA VAL A 114 -24.14 -16.65 -6.65
C VAL A 114 -25.47 -16.40 -5.89
N ASN A 115 -25.98 -17.43 -5.21
CA ASN A 115 -27.20 -17.40 -4.40
C ASN A 115 -26.93 -17.28 -2.89
N ASP A 116 -25.67 -17.31 -2.46
CA ASP A 116 -25.32 -17.11 -1.05
C ASP A 116 -25.67 -15.68 -0.63
N SER A 117 -26.25 -15.53 0.57
CA SER A 117 -26.82 -14.26 1.04
C SER A 117 -25.78 -13.12 1.05
N CYS A 118 -24.52 -13.44 1.36
CA CYS A 118 -23.39 -12.51 1.30
C CYS A 118 -23.15 -11.98 -0.13
N LEU A 119 -23.26 -12.83 -1.15
CA LEU A 119 -23.04 -12.45 -2.55
C LEU A 119 -24.28 -11.80 -3.17
N VAL A 120 -25.50 -12.19 -2.78
CA VAL A 120 -26.73 -11.57 -3.30
C VAL A 120 -26.73 -10.06 -3.04
N LYS A 121 -26.47 -9.64 -1.79
CA LYS A 121 -26.40 -8.21 -1.41
C LYS A 121 -25.29 -7.47 -2.15
N ALA A 122 -24.09 -8.06 -2.21
CA ALA A 122 -22.95 -7.50 -2.92
C ALA A 122 -23.26 -7.26 -4.40
N ARG A 123 -23.89 -8.24 -5.07
CA ARG A 123 -24.31 -8.15 -6.47
C ARG A 123 -25.31 -7.02 -6.70
N GLU A 124 -26.32 -6.90 -5.84
CA GLU A 124 -27.33 -5.83 -5.94
C GLU A 124 -26.67 -4.44 -5.86
N PHE A 125 -25.74 -4.26 -4.92
CA PHE A 125 -24.95 -3.03 -4.83
C PHE A 125 -24.09 -2.79 -6.08
N ILE A 126 -23.37 -3.80 -6.56
CA ILE A 126 -22.53 -3.70 -7.76
C ILE A 126 -23.36 -3.23 -8.97
N LEU A 127 -24.53 -3.85 -9.18
CA LEU A 127 -25.44 -3.50 -10.27
C LEU A 127 -26.01 -2.09 -10.10
N GLN A 128 -26.38 -1.69 -8.88
CA GLN A 128 -26.85 -0.33 -8.57
C GLN A 128 -25.79 0.74 -8.90
N LYS A 129 -24.51 0.41 -8.71
CA LYS A 129 -23.36 1.29 -9.02
C LYS A 129 -22.91 1.24 -10.49
N GLY A 130 -23.62 0.49 -11.34
CA GLY A 130 -23.36 0.42 -12.78
C GLY A 130 -22.45 -0.73 -13.22
N GLY A 131 -22.14 -1.67 -12.33
CA GLY A 131 -21.43 -2.91 -12.65
C GLY A 131 -19.94 -2.74 -12.93
N VAL A 132 -19.34 -3.81 -13.44
CA VAL A 132 -17.91 -3.89 -13.80
C VAL A 132 -17.42 -2.69 -14.65
N PRO A 133 -18.16 -2.16 -15.64
CA PRO A 133 -17.70 -1.05 -16.46
C PRO A 133 -17.33 0.22 -15.68
N GLN A 134 -17.92 0.43 -14.49
CA GLN A 134 -17.66 1.60 -13.63
C GLN A 134 -16.50 1.40 -12.63
N THR A 135 -15.84 0.24 -12.63
CA THR A 135 -14.69 -0.05 -11.75
C THR A 135 -13.41 0.68 -12.20
N ARG A 136 -12.44 0.76 -11.28
CA ARG A 136 -11.08 1.28 -11.53
C ARG A 136 -10.31 0.40 -12.52
N VAL A 137 -9.23 0.95 -13.08
CA VAL A 137 -8.38 0.25 -14.07
C VAL A 137 -7.76 -1.03 -13.50
N PHE A 138 -7.29 -1.02 -12.25
CA PHE A 138 -6.70 -2.21 -11.62
C PHE A 138 -7.69 -3.38 -11.51
N THR A 139 -8.93 -3.11 -11.11
CA THR A 139 -10.00 -4.12 -11.11
C THR A 139 -10.22 -4.69 -12.51
N LYS A 140 -10.24 -3.84 -13.54
CA LYS A 140 -10.38 -4.28 -14.94
C LYS A 140 -9.19 -5.13 -15.40
N ILE A 141 -7.96 -4.81 -14.98
CA ILE A 141 -6.77 -5.64 -15.25
C ILE A 141 -6.95 -7.01 -14.60
N TRP A 142 -7.31 -7.07 -13.32
CA TRP A 142 -7.58 -8.32 -12.62
C TRP A 142 -8.68 -9.15 -13.29
N LEU A 143 -9.80 -8.54 -13.67
CA LEU A 143 -10.86 -9.24 -14.37
C LEU A 143 -10.43 -9.70 -15.78
N ALA A 144 -9.63 -8.91 -16.49
CA ALA A 144 -9.11 -9.29 -17.81
C ALA A 144 -8.13 -10.46 -17.75
N LEU A 145 -7.33 -10.56 -16.67
CA LEU A 145 -6.47 -11.72 -16.40
C LEU A 145 -7.25 -13.04 -16.35
N PHE A 146 -8.56 -13.02 -16.06
CA PHE A 146 -9.43 -14.21 -16.02
C PHE A 146 -10.56 -14.19 -17.06
N GLY A 147 -10.44 -13.35 -18.09
CA GLY A 147 -11.44 -13.28 -19.17
C GLY A 147 -12.80 -12.73 -18.75
N GLN A 148 -12.92 -12.13 -17.56
CA GLN A 148 -14.14 -11.50 -17.05
C GLN A 148 -14.27 -10.03 -17.51
N TRP A 149 -13.26 -9.52 -18.20
CA TRP A 149 -13.25 -8.21 -18.86
C TRP A 149 -12.37 -8.25 -20.12
N SER A 150 -12.66 -7.40 -21.11
CA SER A 150 -11.88 -7.34 -22.34
C SER A 150 -10.57 -6.56 -22.14
N TRP A 151 -9.43 -7.15 -22.55
CA TRP A 151 -8.15 -6.44 -22.60
C TRP A 151 -8.15 -5.22 -23.52
N GLU A 152 -9.07 -5.15 -24.50
CA GLU A 152 -9.19 -3.99 -25.38
C GLU A 152 -9.76 -2.75 -24.68
N ASP A 153 -10.51 -2.97 -23.60
CA ASP A 153 -11.12 -1.92 -22.78
C ASP A 153 -10.24 -1.51 -21.59
N VAL A 154 -9.00 -2.02 -21.53
CA VAL A 154 -7.99 -1.66 -20.51
C VAL A 154 -6.99 -0.66 -21.12
N PRO A 155 -6.75 0.49 -20.48
CA PRO A 155 -5.69 1.41 -20.91
C PRO A 155 -4.33 0.72 -20.95
N THR A 156 -3.56 0.95 -22.01
CA THR A 156 -2.30 0.25 -22.24
C THR A 156 -1.09 1.13 -21.95
N VAL A 157 -0.02 0.52 -21.42
CA VAL A 157 1.31 1.12 -21.32
C VAL A 157 2.28 0.23 -22.10
N PRO A 158 2.97 0.74 -23.13
CA PRO A 158 3.89 -0.07 -23.92
C PRO A 158 5.20 -0.34 -23.15
N PRO A 159 5.80 -1.54 -23.28
CA PRO A 159 7.11 -1.84 -22.70
C PRO A 159 8.21 -0.85 -23.08
N GLU A 160 8.08 -0.19 -24.24
CA GLU A 160 9.00 0.83 -24.74
C GLU A 160 9.18 2.03 -23.78
N ILE A 161 8.30 2.21 -22.79
CA ILE A 161 8.51 3.19 -21.70
C ILE A 161 9.86 2.99 -21.00
N SER A 162 10.36 1.75 -20.94
CA SER A 162 11.67 1.38 -20.38
C SER A 162 12.87 1.94 -21.17
N LEU A 163 12.66 2.28 -22.44
CA LEU A 163 13.68 2.80 -23.35
C LEU A 163 13.71 4.33 -23.40
N LEU A 164 12.71 5.00 -22.82
CA LEU A 164 12.65 6.45 -22.81
C LEU A 164 13.81 7.02 -21.98
N PRO A 165 14.58 7.97 -22.52
CA PRO A 165 15.69 8.58 -21.79
C PRO A 165 15.16 9.50 -20.67
N SER A 166 15.97 9.71 -19.63
CA SER A 166 15.59 10.48 -18.44
C SER A 166 15.21 11.94 -18.70
N TRP A 167 15.64 12.52 -19.82
CA TRP A 167 15.26 13.88 -20.23
C TRP A 167 13.92 13.95 -20.96
N PHE A 168 13.37 12.82 -21.42
CA PHE A 168 12.10 12.77 -22.14
C PHE A 168 10.93 12.82 -21.15
N SER A 169 9.86 13.54 -21.51
CA SER A 169 8.69 13.70 -20.65
C SER A 169 7.95 12.37 -20.45
N MET A 170 7.50 12.10 -19.22
CA MET A 170 6.83 10.85 -18.83
C MET A 170 7.70 9.61 -19.02
N ASN A 171 9.02 9.76 -18.90
CA ASN A 171 9.90 8.60 -18.80
C ASN A 171 9.61 7.84 -17.49
N LEU A 172 10.05 6.58 -17.40
CA LEU A 172 9.79 5.72 -16.25
C LEU A 172 10.19 6.35 -14.89
N TYR A 173 11.22 7.19 -14.87
CA TYR A 173 11.73 7.84 -13.66
C TYR A 173 11.02 9.16 -13.30
N ASP A 174 10.10 9.65 -14.14
CA ASP A 174 9.19 10.74 -13.77
C ASP A 174 8.07 10.27 -12.80
N PHE A 175 7.89 8.96 -12.64
CA PHE A 175 6.92 8.36 -11.72
C PHE A 175 7.56 8.06 -10.35
N SER A 176 6.73 8.13 -9.31
CA SER A 176 7.11 7.74 -7.93
C SER A 176 7.53 6.27 -7.88
N SER A 177 8.32 5.90 -6.86
CA SER A 177 8.86 4.55 -6.70
C SER A 177 7.79 3.45 -6.78
N TRP A 178 6.69 3.59 -6.03
CA TRP A 178 5.60 2.61 -6.04
C TRP A 178 4.97 2.47 -7.44
N ALA A 179 4.78 3.59 -8.13
CA ALA A 179 4.13 3.61 -9.44
C ALA A 179 5.05 3.03 -10.49
N ARG A 180 6.35 3.34 -10.42
CA ARG A 180 7.39 2.79 -11.30
C ARG A 180 7.44 1.27 -11.24
N GLY A 181 7.53 0.72 -10.02
CA GLY A 181 7.54 -0.72 -9.79
C GLY A 181 6.29 -1.43 -10.29
N THR A 182 5.16 -0.70 -10.42
CA THR A 182 3.89 -1.25 -10.91
C THR A 182 3.77 -1.13 -12.43
N ILE A 183 4.09 0.04 -12.98
CA ILE A 183 3.94 0.37 -14.39
C ILE A 183 4.82 -0.54 -15.25
N LEU A 184 6.05 -0.80 -14.83
CA LEU A 184 7.00 -1.54 -15.67
C LEU A 184 6.61 -3.02 -15.83
N PRO A 185 6.32 -3.80 -14.78
CA PRO A 185 5.76 -5.14 -14.94
C PRO A 185 4.43 -5.15 -15.68
N LEU A 186 3.51 -4.24 -15.35
CA LEU A 186 2.23 -4.15 -16.04
C LEU A 186 2.39 -3.87 -17.53
N SER A 187 3.42 -3.13 -17.97
CA SER A 187 3.66 -2.93 -19.40
C SER A 187 3.88 -4.25 -20.15
N ILE A 188 4.48 -5.25 -19.48
CA ILE A 188 4.68 -6.61 -20.01
C ILE A 188 3.36 -7.37 -19.99
N VAL A 189 2.60 -7.30 -18.88
CA VAL A 189 1.29 -7.95 -18.76
C VAL A 189 0.30 -7.42 -19.81
N LEU A 190 0.22 -6.09 -19.97
CA LEU A 190 -0.64 -5.40 -20.93
C LEU A 190 -0.24 -5.64 -22.39
N TRP A 191 1.00 -6.06 -22.62
CA TRP A 191 1.47 -6.49 -23.93
C TRP A 191 1.01 -7.92 -24.23
N TYR A 192 1.26 -8.87 -23.32
CA TYR A 192 0.89 -10.28 -23.55
C TYR A 192 -0.62 -10.53 -23.45
N ARG A 193 -1.35 -9.73 -22.67
CA ARG A 193 -2.81 -9.83 -22.48
C ARG A 193 -3.27 -11.26 -22.16
N PRO A 194 -2.68 -11.92 -21.15
CA PRO A 194 -2.99 -13.31 -20.86
C PRO A 194 -4.42 -13.48 -20.34
N VAL A 195 -4.97 -14.67 -20.53
CA VAL A 195 -6.26 -15.08 -19.95
C VAL A 195 -6.06 -16.43 -19.26
N CYS A 196 -6.19 -16.44 -17.95
CA CYS A 196 -6.18 -17.62 -17.10
C CYS A 196 -7.62 -18.17 -17.00
N PRO A 197 -7.85 -19.45 -17.37
CA PRO A 197 -9.15 -20.07 -17.20
C PRO A 197 -9.61 -20.10 -15.73
N ILE A 198 -10.93 -20.05 -15.53
CA ILE A 198 -11.60 -20.21 -14.24
C ILE A 198 -12.77 -21.20 -14.39
N PRO A 199 -13.23 -21.83 -13.29
CA PRO A 199 -14.47 -22.63 -13.30
C PRO A 199 -15.67 -21.80 -13.78
N GLU A 200 -16.65 -22.45 -14.43
CA GLU A 200 -17.84 -21.77 -14.95
C GLU A 200 -18.65 -21.11 -13.83
N GLU A 201 -18.69 -21.76 -12.67
CA GLU A 201 -19.35 -21.29 -11.46
C GLU A 201 -18.75 -19.97 -10.94
N ALA A 202 -17.46 -19.73 -11.21
CA ALA A 202 -16.73 -18.53 -10.79
C ALA A 202 -16.86 -17.35 -11.77
N ALA A 203 -17.43 -17.57 -12.97
CA ALA A 203 -17.62 -16.51 -13.96
C ALA A 203 -18.58 -15.41 -13.45
N LEU A 204 -18.50 -14.20 -14.01
CA LEU A 204 -19.22 -13.01 -13.53
C LEU A 204 -20.24 -12.41 -14.52
N PRO A 205 -21.02 -13.21 -15.30
CA PRO A 205 -21.98 -12.65 -16.26
C PRO A 205 -23.03 -11.74 -15.58
N GLU A 206 -23.34 -11.97 -14.31
CA GLU A 206 -24.30 -11.24 -13.50
C GLU A 206 -23.85 -9.84 -13.07
N LEU A 207 -22.55 -9.51 -13.14
CA LEU A 207 -22.03 -8.21 -12.67
C LEU A 207 -22.00 -7.13 -13.76
N THR A 208 -22.33 -7.49 -15.00
CA THR A 208 -22.44 -6.54 -16.11
C THR A 208 -23.90 -6.41 -16.54
N PRO A 209 -24.51 -5.21 -16.43
CA PRO A 209 -25.89 -4.99 -16.85
C PRO A 209 -26.12 -5.45 -18.29
N SER A 210 -27.26 -6.11 -18.55
CA SER A 210 -27.57 -6.73 -19.86
C SER A 210 -27.48 -5.76 -21.04
N ALA A 211 -27.79 -4.47 -20.82
CA ALA A 211 -27.66 -3.41 -21.84
C ALA A 211 -26.21 -3.13 -22.26
N GLN A 212 -25.23 -3.44 -21.41
CA GLN A 212 -23.80 -3.19 -21.63
C GLN A 212 -23.02 -4.44 -22.04
N ARG A 213 -23.63 -5.64 -21.97
CA ARG A 213 -23.01 -6.90 -22.44
C ARG A 213 -22.64 -6.88 -23.93
N ASN A 214 -23.37 -6.12 -24.75
CA ASN A 214 -23.08 -5.93 -26.19
C ASN A 214 -22.18 -4.71 -26.49
N HIS A 215 -21.72 -3.99 -25.47
CA HIS A 215 -20.95 -2.74 -25.60
C HIS A 215 -19.52 -2.85 -25.04
N ALA A 216 -18.94 -4.06 -25.00
CA ALA A 216 -17.53 -4.36 -24.68
C ALA A 216 -16.53 -3.80 -25.72
N GLY A 217 -16.69 -2.52 -26.05
CA GLY A 217 -15.91 -1.78 -27.03
C GLY A 217 -16.27 -0.29 -27.13
N THR A 218 -17.15 0.22 -26.26
CA THR A 218 -17.41 1.67 -26.18
C THR A 218 -17.72 2.07 -24.75
N VAL A 219 -16.67 2.29 -23.95
CA VAL A 219 -16.76 3.26 -22.85
C VAL A 219 -17.43 4.51 -23.42
N ALA A 220 -18.58 4.90 -22.85
CA ALA A 220 -19.36 6.03 -23.31
C ALA A 220 -18.43 7.19 -23.64
N ARG A 221 -18.37 7.51 -24.94
CA ARG A 221 -17.39 8.41 -25.55
C ARG A 221 -17.72 9.84 -25.12
N ARG A 222 -17.49 10.14 -23.85
CA ARG A 222 -17.71 11.46 -23.27
C ARG A 222 -16.74 12.39 -23.99
N ARG A 223 -17.29 13.41 -24.63
CA ARG A 223 -16.53 14.43 -25.36
C ARG A 223 -15.74 15.23 -24.33
N THR A 224 -14.56 14.76 -23.95
CA THR A 224 -13.70 15.39 -22.96
C THR A 224 -12.79 16.40 -23.67
N SER A 225 -12.85 17.66 -23.25
CA SER A 225 -11.92 18.72 -23.68
C SER A 225 -10.75 18.83 -22.69
N GLY A 226 -9.64 19.43 -23.12
CA GLY A 226 -8.45 19.62 -22.27
C GLY A 226 -7.58 18.37 -22.11
N MET A 227 -6.91 18.24 -20.95
CA MET A 227 -5.96 17.14 -20.66
C MET A 227 -6.57 15.74 -20.84
N ALA A 228 -7.84 15.55 -20.46
CA ALA A 228 -8.53 14.27 -20.64
C ALA A 228 -8.65 13.87 -22.13
N GLY A 229 -8.93 14.84 -23.02
CA GLY A 229 -8.97 14.60 -24.46
C GLY A 229 -7.59 14.23 -25.03
N ALA A 230 -6.52 14.85 -24.53
CA ALA A 230 -5.15 14.51 -24.91
C ALA A 230 -4.76 13.09 -24.47
N PHE A 231 -5.13 12.65 -23.26
CA PHE A 231 -4.94 11.28 -22.80
C PHE A 231 -5.67 10.26 -23.67
N HIS A 232 -6.93 10.53 -24.06
CA HIS A 232 -7.65 9.62 -24.96
C HIS A 232 -7.03 9.53 -26.35
N LEU A 233 -6.46 10.63 -26.86
CA LEU A 233 -5.76 10.62 -28.14
C LEU A 233 -4.46 9.80 -28.03
N ALA A 234 -3.69 9.98 -26.97
CA ALA A 234 -2.48 9.21 -26.71
C ALA A 234 -2.78 7.71 -26.57
N ASP A 235 -3.78 7.35 -25.78
CA ASP A 235 -4.24 5.97 -25.59
C ASP A 235 -4.74 5.34 -26.90
N ARG A 236 -5.43 6.10 -27.77
CA ARG A 236 -5.79 5.64 -29.12
C ARG A 236 -4.57 5.45 -30.03
N ALA A 237 -3.58 6.34 -29.97
CA ALA A 237 -2.34 6.20 -30.72
C ALA A 237 -1.53 4.98 -30.26
N LEU A 238 -1.48 4.73 -28.95
CA LEU A 238 -0.83 3.56 -28.35
C LEU A 238 -1.54 2.26 -28.75
N ARG A 239 -2.88 2.22 -28.74
CA ARG A 239 -3.63 1.07 -29.25
C ARG A 239 -3.34 0.81 -30.74
N TRP A 240 -3.33 1.86 -31.56
CA TRP A 240 -2.99 1.72 -32.97
C TRP A 240 -1.56 1.19 -33.15
N TYR A 241 -0.59 1.74 -32.42
CA TYR A 241 0.79 1.25 -32.42
C TYR A 241 0.87 -0.23 -32.02
N ASN A 242 0.18 -0.63 -30.95
CA ASN A 242 0.15 -2.02 -30.49
C ASN A 242 -0.53 -2.97 -31.49
N SER A 243 -1.47 -2.47 -32.31
CA SER A 243 -2.12 -3.28 -33.36
C SER A 243 -1.25 -3.53 -34.61
N LEU A 244 -0.10 -2.85 -34.74
CA LEU A 244 0.82 -3.08 -35.84
C LEU A 244 1.48 -4.46 -35.73
N PRO A 245 1.74 -5.17 -36.83
CA PRO A 245 2.38 -6.50 -36.79
C PRO A 245 3.88 -6.47 -36.48
N TRP A 246 4.50 -5.28 -36.45
CA TRP A 246 5.94 -5.13 -36.28
C TRP A 246 6.29 -4.01 -35.28
N HIS A 247 7.04 -4.38 -34.24
CA HIS A 247 7.55 -3.48 -33.20
C HIS A 247 9.06 -3.71 -33.02
N PRO A 248 9.93 -3.00 -33.75
CA PRO A 248 11.36 -3.32 -33.80
C PRO A 248 12.08 -3.22 -32.44
N MET A 249 11.60 -2.36 -31.54
CA MET A 249 12.20 -2.12 -30.23
C MET A 249 11.55 -2.93 -29.10
N ARG A 250 10.43 -3.63 -29.36
CA ARG A 250 9.63 -4.31 -28.32
C ARG A 250 10.41 -5.40 -27.62
N GLY A 251 11.15 -6.21 -28.38
CA GLY A 251 11.98 -7.27 -27.81
C GLY A 251 13.07 -6.71 -26.88
N LEU A 252 13.70 -5.61 -27.26
CA LEU A 252 14.68 -4.92 -26.42
C LEU A 252 14.03 -4.31 -25.18
N ALA A 253 12.88 -3.66 -25.34
CA ALA A 253 12.11 -3.06 -24.26
C ALA A 253 11.68 -4.09 -23.21
N ILE A 254 11.16 -5.24 -23.64
CA ILE A 254 10.79 -6.34 -22.76
C ILE A 254 12.01 -6.90 -22.01
N ARG A 255 13.14 -7.09 -22.70
CA ARG A 255 14.38 -7.55 -22.03
C ARG A 255 14.88 -6.56 -20.99
N ARG A 256 14.83 -5.25 -21.29
CA ARG A 256 15.22 -4.20 -20.34
C ARG A 256 14.28 -4.13 -19.16
N ALA A 257 12.97 -4.27 -19.40
CA ALA A 257 11.97 -4.32 -18.35
C ALA A 257 12.15 -5.57 -17.46
N ALA A 258 12.38 -6.74 -18.05
CA ALA A 258 12.64 -7.97 -17.31
C ALA A 258 13.92 -7.89 -16.46
N GLY A 259 15.02 -7.36 -17.04
CA GLY A 259 16.26 -7.12 -16.30
C GLY A 259 16.03 -6.18 -15.12
N TRP A 260 15.31 -5.06 -15.35
CA TRP A 260 14.93 -4.16 -14.26
C TRP A 260 14.14 -4.87 -13.16
N ILE A 261 13.14 -5.68 -13.51
CA ILE A 261 12.34 -6.43 -12.51
C ILE A 261 13.24 -7.35 -11.69
N VAL A 262 14.09 -8.15 -12.32
CA VAL A 262 14.98 -9.08 -11.60
C VAL A 262 15.99 -8.32 -10.72
N ASP A 263 16.56 -7.23 -11.23
CA ASP A 263 17.57 -6.44 -10.52
C ASP A 263 17.01 -5.62 -9.34
N HIS A 264 15.69 -5.44 -9.26
CA HIS A 264 15.00 -4.62 -8.25
C HIS A 264 14.10 -5.45 -7.31
N GLN A 265 14.32 -6.77 -7.26
CA GLN A 265 13.73 -7.60 -6.20
C GLN A 265 14.51 -7.35 -4.89
N GLU A 266 13.77 -7.07 -3.83
CA GLU A 266 14.32 -6.84 -2.49
C GLU A 266 14.77 -8.16 -1.83
N GLU A 267 15.52 -8.06 -0.73
CA GLU A 267 16.02 -9.25 -0.01
C GLU A 267 14.90 -10.14 0.54
N ASP A 268 13.79 -9.54 0.97
CA ASP A 268 12.57 -10.21 1.42
C ASP A 268 11.76 -10.86 0.27
N GLY A 269 12.21 -10.70 -0.98
CA GLY A 269 11.56 -11.22 -2.18
C GLY A 269 10.51 -10.29 -2.79
N SER A 270 10.18 -9.19 -2.11
CA SER A 270 9.20 -8.22 -2.58
C SER A 270 9.75 -7.28 -3.66
N TRP A 271 8.87 -6.46 -4.23
CA TRP A 271 9.26 -5.30 -5.02
C TRP A 271 8.85 -4.03 -4.30
N GLY A 272 9.81 -3.42 -3.62
CA GLY A 272 9.58 -2.19 -2.85
C GLY A 272 8.71 -2.37 -1.61
N GLY A 273 8.58 -3.58 -1.08
CA GLY A 273 7.84 -3.86 0.15
C GLY A 273 6.33 -3.63 0.05
N ILE A 274 5.75 -3.62 -1.16
CA ILE A 274 4.34 -3.33 -1.38
C ILE A 274 3.70 -4.32 -2.37
N GLN A 275 2.43 -4.67 -2.16
CA GLN A 275 1.74 -5.75 -2.89
C GLN A 275 1.61 -5.53 -4.42
N PRO A 276 1.20 -4.35 -4.94
CA PRO A 276 0.93 -4.20 -6.38
C PRO A 276 2.12 -4.47 -7.31
N PRO A 277 3.30 -3.83 -7.16
CA PRO A 277 4.46 -4.14 -8.00
C PRO A 277 4.95 -5.58 -7.81
N TRP A 278 4.71 -6.18 -6.64
CA TRP A 278 5.13 -7.55 -6.34
C TRP A 278 4.32 -8.57 -7.16
N VAL A 279 2.99 -8.55 -7.06
CA VAL A 279 2.13 -9.47 -7.80
C VAL A 279 2.31 -9.31 -9.31
N TYR A 280 2.40 -8.08 -9.81
CA TYR A 280 2.58 -7.85 -11.24
C TYR A 280 3.98 -8.22 -11.75
N SER A 281 5.02 -8.10 -10.92
CA SER A 281 6.37 -8.58 -11.26
C SER A 281 6.40 -10.09 -11.45
N LEU A 282 5.80 -10.84 -10.52
CA LEU A 282 5.73 -12.30 -10.62
C LEU A 282 4.87 -12.77 -11.80
N ILE A 283 3.74 -12.11 -12.05
CA ILE A 283 2.91 -12.37 -13.25
C ILE A 283 3.73 -12.09 -14.51
N ALA A 284 4.42 -10.96 -14.59
CA ALA A 284 5.24 -10.60 -15.75
C ALA A 284 6.37 -11.62 -16.00
N LEU A 285 7.09 -12.03 -14.95
CA LEU A 285 8.15 -13.02 -15.05
C LEU A 285 7.61 -14.40 -15.48
N LYS A 286 6.46 -14.83 -14.96
CA LYS A 286 5.78 -16.04 -15.43
C LYS A 286 5.47 -15.99 -16.94
N LEU A 287 4.96 -14.85 -17.43
CA LEU A 287 4.68 -14.66 -18.86
C LEU A 287 5.95 -14.67 -19.73
N LEU A 288 7.09 -14.31 -19.15
CA LEU A 288 8.40 -14.40 -19.80
C LEU A 288 9.04 -15.79 -19.72
N GLY A 289 8.36 -16.76 -19.11
CA GLY A 289 8.82 -18.16 -19.03
C GLY A 289 9.69 -18.47 -17.82
N TYR A 290 9.74 -17.60 -16.80
CA TYR A 290 10.41 -17.93 -15.53
C TYR A 290 9.57 -18.98 -14.79
N GLY A 291 10.16 -20.16 -14.57
CA GLY A 291 9.55 -21.23 -13.78
C GLY A 291 9.51 -20.91 -12.29
N ILE A 292 8.61 -21.55 -11.55
CA ILE A 292 8.44 -21.31 -10.10
C ILE A 292 9.71 -21.62 -9.30
N ASP A 293 10.52 -22.57 -9.79
CA ASP A 293 11.79 -22.97 -9.18
C ASP A 293 12.94 -21.98 -9.45
N HIS A 294 12.74 -21.00 -10.35
CA HIS A 294 13.74 -19.97 -10.58
C HIS A 294 13.90 -19.11 -9.32
N THR A 295 15.13 -18.77 -8.93
CA THR A 295 15.42 -18.08 -7.66
C THR A 295 14.56 -16.84 -7.42
N VAL A 296 14.43 -15.95 -8.42
CA VAL A 296 13.58 -14.75 -8.33
C VAL A 296 12.09 -15.07 -8.06
N MET A 297 11.57 -16.15 -8.66
CA MET A 297 10.18 -16.57 -8.53
C MET A 297 9.95 -17.21 -7.16
N HIS A 298 10.81 -18.16 -6.78
CA HIS A 298 10.76 -18.83 -5.49
C HIS A 298 10.84 -17.82 -4.34
N LYS A 299 11.82 -16.90 -4.37
CA LYS A 299 11.94 -15.84 -3.36
C LYS A 299 10.69 -14.96 -3.29
N GLY A 300 10.16 -14.54 -4.45
CA GLY A 300 9.01 -13.67 -4.48
C GLY A 300 7.72 -14.35 -4.01
N VAL A 301 7.56 -15.66 -4.22
CA VAL A 301 6.41 -16.41 -3.70
C VAL A 301 6.54 -16.66 -2.20
N GLU A 302 7.72 -17.09 -1.74
CA GLU A 302 7.96 -17.36 -0.33
C GLU A 302 7.89 -16.10 0.55
N GLY A 303 8.35 -14.95 0.03
CA GLY A 303 8.35 -13.69 0.77
C GLY A 303 6.96 -13.20 1.19
N PHE A 304 5.88 -13.60 0.49
CA PHE A 304 4.52 -13.24 0.88
C PHE A 304 4.14 -13.75 2.28
N LYS A 305 4.78 -14.81 2.77
CA LYS A 305 4.53 -15.36 4.11
C LYS A 305 4.81 -14.33 5.21
N GLU A 306 5.80 -13.46 5.02
CA GLU A 306 6.16 -12.40 5.98
C GLU A 306 5.13 -11.26 6.01
N PHE A 307 4.26 -11.18 4.99
CA PHE A 307 3.21 -10.17 4.87
C PHE A 307 1.85 -10.72 5.31
N MET A 308 1.79 -12.00 5.70
CA MET A 308 0.57 -12.66 6.13
C MET A 308 0.44 -12.68 7.64
N ILE A 309 -0.78 -12.45 8.11
CA ILE A 309 -1.15 -12.66 9.50
C ILE A 309 -2.24 -13.73 9.51
N GLU A 310 -1.87 -14.92 9.94
CA GLU A 310 -2.81 -16.01 10.18
C GLU A 310 -3.27 -15.96 11.64
N GLU A 311 -4.59 -15.87 11.82
CA GLU A 311 -5.20 -15.90 13.15
C GLU A 311 -6.46 -16.74 13.12
N ASN A 312 -6.49 -17.79 13.95
CA ASN A 312 -7.56 -18.78 13.97
C ASN A 312 -7.82 -19.35 12.56
N ASP A 313 -9.01 -19.09 12.02
CA ASP A 313 -9.45 -19.57 10.72
C ASP A 313 -9.49 -18.46 9.65
N SER A 314 -8.66 -17.43 9.83
CA SER A 314 -8.62 -16.23 9.00
C SER A 314 -7.17 -15.93 8.60
N LEU A 315 -6.98 -15.57 7.33
CA LEU A 315 -5.69 -15.13 6.80
C LEU A 315 -5.82 -13.71 6.26
N ARG A 316 -4.97 -12.82 6.77
CA ARG A 316 -4.90 -11.40 6.40
C ARG A 316 -3.63 -11.14 5.61
N VAL A 317 -3.70 -10.26 4.61
CA VAL A 317 -2.57 -9.91 3.74
C VAL A 317 -2.28 -8.42 3.90
N GLN A 318 -1.14 -8.10 4.47
CA GLN A 318 -0.72 -6.71 4.65
C GLN A 318 -0.30 -6.13 3.30
N ALA A 319 -0.79 -4.91 3.00
CA ALA A 319 -0.45 -4.21 1.76
C ALA A 319 1.04 -3.84 1.69
N CYS A 320 1.64 -3.60 2.85
CA CYS A 320 3.06 -3.39 3.03
C CYS A 320 3.48 -3.73 4.46
N VAL A 321 4.70 -4.23 4.65
CA VAL A 321 5.36 -4.27 5.95
C VAL A 321 6.57 -3.34 5.87
N SER A 322 6.80 -2.53 6.90
CA SER A 322 8.02 -1.73 6.95
C SER A 322 9.14 -2.60 7.51
N PRO A 323 10.14 -3.03 6.71
CA PRO A 323 11.29 -3.76 7.25
C PRO A 323 12.11 -2.91 8.22
N LEU A 324 11.84 -1.59 8.29
CA LEU A 324 12.50 -0.62 9.16
C LEU A 324 11.59 -0.11 10.30
N ALA A 325 10.47 -0.76 10.61
CA ALA A 325 9.62 -0.36 11.73
C ALA A 325 10.41 -0.33 13.05
N GLY A 326 10.62 0.86 13.61
CA GLY A 326 11.43 1.05 14.82
C GLY A 326 12.94 0.83 14.63
N GLN A 327 13.43 0.70 13.38
CA GLN A 327 14.84 0.46 13.07
C GLN A 327 15.39 1.58 12.18
N GLY A 328 16.59 2.07 12.52
CA GLY A 328 17.28 3.13 11.77
C GLY A 328 18.18 3.98 12.66
N PRO A 329 18.94 4.93 12.07
CA PRO A 329 19.71 5.89 12.85
C PRO A 329 18.78 6.66 13.80
N SER A 330 19.20 6.81 15.06
CA SER A 330 18.42 7.58 16.04
C SER A 330 18.21 9.01 15.55
N THR A 331 17.00 9.51 15.72
CA THR A 331 16.63 10.90 15.42
C THR A 331 16.17 11.60 16.69
N ALA A 332 16.31 12.91 16.76
CA ALA A 332 15.90 13.68 17.94
C ALA A 332 14.39 13.58 18.18
N SER A 333 13.59 13.67 17.11
CA SER A 333 12.13 13.59 17.17
C SER A 333 11.61 12.20 17.53
N GLN A 334 12.10 11.12 16.90
CA GLN A 334 11.65 9.76 17.22
C GLN A 334 12.10 9.32 18.62
N THR A 335 13.31 9.71 19.05
CA THR A 335 13.77 9.48 20.44
C THR A 335 12.87 10.23 21.43
N ALA A 336 12.49 11.46 21.12
CA ALA A 336 11.57 12.23 21.94
C ALA A 336 10.16 11.62 22.00
N TRP A 337 9.64 11.00 20.92
CA TRP A 337 8.36 10.28 20.94
C TRP A 337 8.39 9.10 21.90
N ALA A 338 9.45 8.29 21.84
CA ALA A 338 9.64 7.16 22.74
C ALA A 338 9.76 7.62 24.20
N LEU A 339 10.52 8.69 24.47
CA LEU A 339 10.63 9.28 25.81
C LEU A 339 9.29 9.82 26.31
N LEU A 340 8.53 10.52 25.46
CA LEU A 340 7.21 11.04 25.84
C LEU A 340 6.26 9.91 26.22
N ALA A 341 6.30 8.77 25.51
CA ALA A 341 5.53 7.59 25.84
C ALA A 341 5.95 7.02 27.21
N LEU A 342 7.23 6.74 27.42
CA LEU A 342 7.75 6.14 28.66
C LEU A 342 7.56 7.05 29.89
N VAL A 343 7.87 8.35 29.77
CA VAL A 343 7.69 9.31 30.86
C VAL A 343 6.21 9.49 31.19
N SER A 344 5.34 9.53 30.18
CA SER A 344 3.88 9.60 30.42
C SER A 344 3.34 8.29 31.02
N ALA A 345 4.00 7.16 30.76
CA ALA A 345 3.68 5.86 31.34
C ALA A 345 4.21 5.69 32.78
N GLY A 346 4.94 6.67 33.31
CA GLY A 346 5.49 6.62 34.65
C GLY A 346 6.82 5.87 34.78
N GLU A 347 7.42 5.47 33.66
CA GLU A 347 8.67 4.71 33.62
C GLU A 347 9.91 5.63 33.64
N TRP A 348 9.83 6.75 34.35
CA TRP A 348 10.85 7.80 34.27
C TRP A 348 12.21 7.34 34.85
N GLU A 349 12.23 6.38 35.76
CA GLU A 349 13.47 5.79 36.32
C GLU A 349 14.04 4.65 35.47
N HIS A 350 13.31 4.20 34.44
CA HIS A 350 13.72 3.05 33.65
C HIS A 350 15.03 3.38 32.89
N PRO A 351 16.04 2.49 32.88
CA PRO A 351 17.34 2.77 32.24
C PRO A 351 17.26 3.21 30.77
N SER A 352 16.24 2.75 30.03
CA SER A 352 16.00 3.19 28.65
C SER A 352 15.64 4.68 28.55
N VAL A 353 14.90 5.23 29.52
CA VAL A 353 14.60 6.67 29.59
C VAL A 353 15.89 7.45 29.82
N HIS A 354 16.74 7.03 30.75
CA HIS A 354 18.03 7.68 31.01
C HIS A 354 18.93 7.70 29.77
N ARG A 355 19.02 6.59 29.03
CA ARG A 355 19.80 6.53 27.77
C ARG A 355 19.23 7.45 26.69
N GLY A 356 17.90 7.53 26.56
CA GLY A 356 17.25 8.44 25.61
C GLY A 356 17.46 9.92 25.98
N LEU A 357 17.37 10.27 27.26
CA LEU A 357 17.67 11.62 27.75
C LEU A 357 19.14 11.98 27.50
N GLN A 358 20.05 11.07 27.81
CA GLN A 358 21.48 11.26 27.58
C GLN A 358 21.79 11.44 26.09
N TYR A 359 21.12 10.69 25.22
CA TYR A 359 21.21 10.88 23.77
C TYR A 359 20.79 12.30 23.36
N LEU A 360 19.64 12.79 23.81
CA LEU A 360 19.18 14.14 23.50
C LEU A 360 20.16 15.20 24.04
N VAL A 361 20.64 15.08 25.28
CA VAL A 361 21.63 16.00 25.86
C VAL A 361 22.93 16.01 25.07
N ASN A 362 23.45 14.83 24.69
CA ASN A 362 24.74 14.70 24.00
C ASN A 362 24.70 15.16 22.54
N THR A 363 23.53 15.10 21.91
CA THR A 363 23.33 15.48 20.50
C THR A 363 22.77 16.89 20.33
N GLN A 364 22.53 17.61 21.41
CA GLN A 364 22.13 19.01 21.37
C GLN A 364 23.32 19.89 20.95
N ARG A 365 23.07 20.82 20.04
CA ARG A 365 24.03 21.82 19.60
C ARG A 365 24.19 22.94 20.63
N GLN A 366 25.27 23.69 20.52
CA GLN A 366 25.54 24.84 21.40
C GLN A 366 24.49 25.96 21.31
N ASP A 367 23.78 26.06 20.17
CA ASP A 367 22.68 27.01 19.97
C ASP A 367 21.34 26.51 20.53
N GLY A 368 21.31 25.32 21.13
CA GLY A 368 20.14 24.71 21.78
C GLY A 368 19.25 23.89 20.84
N ALA A 369 19.55 23.82 19.54
CA ALA A 369 18.84 22.99 18.58
C ALA A 369 19.40 21.57 18.49
N TRP A 370 18.69 20.68 17.79
CA TRP A 370 19.22 19.39 17.34
C TRP A 370 19.39 19.38 15.82
N ASP A 371 20.31 18.56 15.32
CA ASP A 371 20.36 18.21 13.91
C ASP A 371 19.53 16.95 13.65
N GLU A 372 18.80 16.94 12.54
CA GLU A 372 17.99 15.79 12.12
C GLU A 372 18.01 15.71 10.58
N PRO A 373 19.03 15.06 10.00
CA PRO A 373 19.15 14.94 8.55
C PRO A 373 18.14 13.94 7.97
N TRP A 374 17.48 13.16 8.82
CA TRP A 374 16.54 12.10 8.46
C TRP A 374 15.09 12.60 8.44
N PHE A 375 14.25 11.99 7.60
CA PHE A 375 12.82 12.28 7.54
C PHE A 375 12.08 11.44 8.57
N THR A 376 11.17 12.04 9.33
CA THR A 376 10.44 11.35 10.41
C THR A 376 8.91 11.40 10.23
N GLY A 377 8.39 12.16 9.26
CA GLY A 377 6.97 12.18 8.90
C GLY A 377 6.68 11.41 7.61
N THR A 378 5.68 10.53 7.65
CA THR A 378 5.13 9.88 6.44
C THR A 378 3.93 10.69 5.94
N GLY A 379 3.93 11.09 4.67
CA GLY A 379 2.73 11.62 4.02
C GLY A 379 2.32 10.75 2.85
N PHE A 380 1.02 10.42 2.76
CA PHE A 380 0.44 9.90 1.53
C PHE A 380 -0.05 11.08 0.70
N PRO A 381 0.34 11.25 -0.58
CA PRO A 381 -0.30 12.25 -1.40
C PRO A 381 -1.77 11.85 -1.61
N GLY A 382 -2.67 12.68 -1.09
CA GLY A 382 -4.04 12.73 -1.57
C GLY A 382 -4.03 12.99 -3.09
N TYR A 383 -4.99 12.38 -3.77
CA TYR A 383 -5.29 12.54 -5.18
C TYR A 383 -5.01 13.97 -5.71
N GLY A 384 -3.98 14.12 -6.56
CA GLY A 384 -3.64 15.37 -7.22
C GLY A 384 -2.42 15.20 -8.12
N ALA A 385 -2.51 15.64 -9.38
CA ALA A 385 -1.48 15.44 -10.40
C ALA A 385 -0.09 15.93 -9.94
N GLY A 386 0.90 15.05 -10.04
CA GLY A 386 2.29 15.33 -9.71
C GLY A 386 2.85 16.55 -10.44
N GLY A 387 3.46 17.45 -9.68
CA GLY A 387 4.37 18.47 -10.17
C GLY A 387 5.80 18.14 -9.77
N ARG A 388 6.76 18.29 -10.70
CA ARG A 388 8.20 18.08 -10.44
C ARG A 388 8.71 19.03 -9.35
N LEU A 389 9.62 18.53 -8.50
CA LEU A 389 10.57 19.36 -7.78
C LEU A 389 11.46 20.08 -8.82
N LYS A 390 11.34 21.40 -8.92
CA LYS A 390 12.28 22.22 -9.66
C LYS A 390 13.47 22.52 -8.76
N GLY A 391 14.65 22.04 -9.16
CA GLY A 391 15.94 22.54 -8.70
C GLY A 391 16.66 21.68 -7.69
N SER A 392 17.55 20.81 -8.18
CA SER A 392 18.91 20.67 -7.67
C SER A 392 19.77 20.04 -8.78
N GLY A 393 21.05 20.41 -8.80
CA GLY A 393 21.89 20.46 -9.99
C GLY A 393 22.19 19.13 -10.68
N ARG A 394 22.74 19.26 -11.88
CA ARG A 394 23.46 18.22 -12.60
C ARG A 394 24.53 17.61 -11.69
N GLU A 395 24.28 16.44 -11.14
CA GLU A 395 25.33 15.47 -10.88
C GLU A 395 24.77 14.07 -11.07
N SER A 396 25.35 13.43 -12.08
CA SER A 396 25.10 12.06 -12.50
C SER A 396 25.82 11.12 -11.52
N SER A 397 25.17 10.77 -10.43
CA SER A 397 25.50 9.54 -9.70
C SER A 397 24.27 8.64 -9.72
N SER A 398 24.43 7.45 -10.31
CA SER A 398 23.46 6.37 -10.24
C SER A 398 23.05 6.13 -8.78
N ILE A 399 21.82 6.50 -8.45
CA ILE A 399 21.25 6.33 -7.11
C ILE A 399 21.05 4.83 -6.88
N ILE A 400 21.77 4.27 -5.92
CA ILE A 400 21.68 2.86 -5.52
C ILE A 400 20.40 2.68 -4.71
N GLN A 401 19.52 1.80 -5.17
CA GLN A 401 18.18 1.60 -4.65
C GLN A 401 18.21 0.53 -3.55
N GLY A 402 17.89 0.90 -2.31
CA GLY A 402 17.81 -0.03 -1.18
C GLY A 402 17.31 0.61 0.12
N THR A 403 17.43 1.94 0.30
CA THR A 403 17.00 2.63 1.54
C THR A 403 16.04 3.79 1.32
N GLU A 404 15.71 4.15 0.08
CA GLU A 404 14.91 5.35 -0.24
C GLU A 404 13.44 5.07 -0.58
N LEU A 405 12.98 3.84 -0.42
CA LEU A 405 11.66 3.39 -0.90
C LEU A 405 10.45 3.99 -0.17
N SER A 406 10.66 4.62 0.99
CA SER A 406 9.65 5.45 1.67
C SER A 406 9.51 6.86 1.06
N GLY A 407 10.41 7.27 0.16
CA GLY A 407 10.54 8.62 -0.41
C GLY A 407 9.44 9.13 -1.33
N GLY A 408 8.31 8.43 -1.47
CA GLY A 408 7.21 8.86 -2.35
C GLY A 408 6.54 10.17 -1.89
N PHE A 409 6.60 10.50 -0.60
CA PHE A 409 6.39 11.83 -0.01
C PHE A 409 6.74 11.79 1.49
N MET A 410 8.04 11.76 1.80
CA MET A 410 8.52 11.90 3.18
C MET A 410 8.55 13.37 3.58
N ILE A 411 7.95 13.70 4.72
CA ILE A 411 7.92 15.07 5.23
C ILE A 411 8.98 15.20 6.33
N ASN A 412 10.00 16.04 6.07
CA ASN A 412 10.88 16.53 7.12
C ASN A 412 10.29 17.83 7.65
N TYR A 413 9.45 17.72 8.66
CA TYR A 413 9.03 18.90 9.41
C TYR A 413 10.21 19.40 10.22
N HIS A 414 10.95 20.37 9.69
CA HIS A 414 12.23 20.83 10.25
C HIS A 414 12.15 21.28 11.73
N LEU A 415 10.96 21.62 12.24
CA LEU A 415 10.78 21.96 13.64
C LEU A 415 10.66 20.75 14.58
N TYR A 416 10.37 19.54 14.07
CA TYR A 416 10.19 18.30 14.86
C TYR A 416 11.40 18.02 15.74
N ARG A 417 12.59 18.18 15.17
CA ARG A 417 13.87 18.05 15.88
C ARG A 417 14.03 18.97 17.09
N ASN A 418 13.23 20.02 17.23
CA ASN A 418 13.36 20.99 18.31
C ASN A 418 12.21 20.90 19.31
N TYR A 419 10.96 20.91 18.84
CA TYR A 419 9.84 20.97 19.77
C TYR A 419 9.57 19.60 20.43
N TRP A 420 9.80 18.48 19.75
CA TRP A 420 9.61 17.16 20.37
C TRP A 420 10.64 16.91 21.49
N PRO A 421 11.96 17.11 21.29
CA PRO A 421 12.93 17.03 22.38
C PRO A 421 12.64 18.00 23.51
N LEU A 422 12.30 19.25 23.21
CA LEU A 422 11.94 20.24 24.23
C LEU A 422 10.74 19.77 25.08
N MET A 423 9.71 19.22 24.43
CA MET A 423 8.55 18.66 25.13
C MET A 423 8.91 17.43 25.98
N ALA A 424 9.73 16.52 25.46
CA ALA A 424 10.16 15.32 26.17
C ALA A 424 10.99 15.66 27.43
N LEU A 425 12.00 16.52 27.27
CA LEU A 425 12.85 17.01 28.35
C LEU A 425 12.03 17.79 29.38
N GLY A 426 11.12 18.65 28.92
CA GLY A 426 10.24 19.44 29.80
C GLY A 426 9.32 18.57 30.65
N ARG A 427 8.70 17.53 30.06
CA ARG A 427 7.85 16.59 30.81
C ARG A 427 8.64 15.77 31.83
N PHE A 428 9.86 15.37 31.48
CA PHE A 428 10.74 14.68 32.41
C PHE A 428 11.15 15.60 33.57
N LEU A 429 11.56 16.84 33.28
CA LEU A 429 11.95 17.82 34.29
C LEU A 429 10.78 18.17 35.23
N GLU A 430 9.57 18.36 34.69
CA GLU A 430 8.37 18.57 35.50
C GLU A 430 8.12 17.40 36.47
N ARG A 431 8.43 16.17 36.04
CA ARG A 431 8.32 15.00 36.91
C ARG A 431 9.38 15.00 38.01
N MET A 432 10.65 15.25 37.67
CA MET A 432 11.74 15.35 38.66
C MET A 432 11.45 16.39 39.73
N VAL A 433 10.92 17.56 39.35
CA VAL A 433 10.61 18.66 40.29
C VAL A 433 9.40 18.36 41.18
N ARG A 434 8.48 17.48 40.75
CA ARG A 434 7.32 17.07 41.56
C ARG A 434 7.65 15.97 42.58
N GLU A 435 8.78 15.29 42.42
CA GLU A 435 9.23 14.19 43.29
C GLU A 435 10.44 14.55 44.17
N ALA A 436 11.14 15.64 43.86
CA ALA A 436 12.10 16.32 44.73
C ALA A 436 11.37 17.21 45.77
#